data_AF-A0A1H8P303-F1
#
_entry.id   AF-A0A1H8P303-F1
#
_cell.length_a   1.000
_cell.length_b   1.000
_cell.length_c   1.000
_cell.angle_alpha   90.00
_cell.angle_beta   90.00
_cell.angle_gamma   90.00
#
_symmetry.space_group_name_H-M   'P 1'
#
loop_
_entity.id
_entity.type
_entity.pdbx_description
1 polymer ?
#
loop_
_entity_poly.entity_id
_entity_poly.type
_entity_poly.pdbx_seq_one_letter_code
_entity_poly.pdbx_strand_id
1 'polypeptide(L)'
;MKPFNTPVKRRDDIEKTLHVMAALQSQQRLERRLAESLAAATSLAPGCALVMWLGDGQERTNLDALTTWVGRTLKQLGLDANRQAIPRLLAELERTLWAWEDQAWQ
;
A
#
# COMPACT_ATOMS: atom_id res chain seq x y z
N MET A 1 6.84 38.60 -22.20
CA MET A 1 5.79 37.74 -22.80
C MET A 1 5.41 36.68 -21.77
N LYS A 2 4.18 36.70 -21.23
CA LYS A 2 3.67 35.57 -20.45
C LYS A 2 3.27 34.46 -21.45
N PRO A 3 3.67 33.20 -21.26
CA PRO A 3 3.23 32.14 -22.16
C PRO A 3 1.72 31.96 -21.99
N PHE A 4 0.98 32.18 -23.08
CA PHE A 4 -0.44 31.87 -23.13
C PHE A 4 -0.60 30.36 -22.98
N ASN A 5 -1.23 29.92 -21.90
CA ASN A 5 -1.58 28.52 -21.69
C ASN A 5 -2.74 28.17 -22.64
N THR A 6 -2.39 27.67 -23.82
CA THR A 6 -3.33 27.31 -24.89
C THR A 6 -4.27 26.19 -24.44
N PRO A 7 -5.55 26.19 -24.88
CA PRO A 7 -6.54 25.22 -24.42
C PRO A 7 -6.18 23.76 -24.72
N VAL A 8 -5.40 23.51 -25.79
CA VAL A 8 -4.87 22.18 -26.13
C VAL A 8 -3.90 21.67 -25.06
N LYS A 9 -2.93 22.50 -24.64
CA LYS A 9 -1.95 22.13 -23.62
C LYS A 9 -2.60 21.79 -22.27
N ARG A 10 -3.65 22.55 -21.88
CA ARG A 10 -4.45 22.24 -20.69
C ARG A 10 -5.18 20.91 -20.78
N ARG A 11 -5.70 20.56 -21.95
CA ARG A 11 -6.38 19.27 -22.17
C ARG A 11 -5.41 18.10 -22.04
N ASP A 12 -4.24 18.20 -22.67
CA ASP A 12 -3.21 17.16 -22.62
C ASP A 12 -2.71 16.94 -21.18
N ASP A 13 -2.54 18.02 -20.40
CA ASP A 13 -2.15 17.95 -18.98
C ASP A 13 -3.23 17.25 -18.13
N ILE A 14 -4.52 17.52 -18.40
CA ILE A 14 -5.64 16.85 -17.73
C ILE A 14 -5.68 15.36 -18.09
N GLU A 15 -5.58 15.02 -19.37
CA GLU A 15 -5.61 13.62 -19.84
C GLU A 15 -4.44 12.82 -19.24
N LYS A 16 -3.24 13.40 -19.19
CA LYS A 16 -2.08 12.78 -18.54
C LYS A 16 -2.31 12.58 -17.04
N THR A 17 -2.86 13.57 -16.37
CA THR A 17 -3.17 13.48 -14.93
C THR A 17 -4.20 12.37 -14.66
N LEU A 18 -5.24 12.28 -15.48
CA LEU A 18 -6.26 11.22 -15.38
C LEU A 18 -5.66 9.82 -15.56
N HIS A 19 -4.74 9.64 -16.53
CA HIS A 19 -4.06 8.36 -16.72
C HIS A 19 -3.21 7.98 -15.50
N VAL A 20 -2.47 8.92 -14.93
CA VAL A 20 -1.67 8.68 -13.71
C VAL A 20 -2.58 8.32 -12.54
N MET A 21 -3.67 9.06 -12.32
CA MET A 21 -4.63 8.75 -11.26
C MET A 21 -5.25 7.36 -11.46
N ALA A 22 -5.62 6.99 -12.68
CA ALA A 22 -6.19 5.68 -12.98
C ALA A 22 -5.19 4.54 -12.68
N ALA A 23 -3.92 4.72 -13.03
CA ALA A 23 -2.85 3.77 -12.72
C ALA A 23 -2.57 3.68 -11.22
N LEU A 24 -2.58 4.80 -10.49
CA LEU A 24 -2.43 4.80 -9.03
C LEU A 24 -3.59 4.06 -8.36
N GLN A 25 -4.82 4.30 -8.82
CA GLN A 25 -5.99 3.60 -8.29
C GLN A 25 -5.98 2.10 -8.60
N SER A 26 -5.53 1.69 -9.80
CA SER A 26 -5.42 0.27 -10.12
C SER A 26 -4.37 -0.42 -9.23
N GLN A 27 -3.24 0.22 -9.02
CA GLN A 27 -2.19 -0.25 -8.12
C GLN A 27 -2.72 -0.39 -6.69
N GLN A 28 -3.37 0.64 -6.15
CA GLN A 28 -3.96 0.59 -4.80
C GLN A 28 -4.99 -0.52 -4.63
N ARG A 29 -5.80 -0.79 -5.67
CA ARG A 29 -6.74 -1.92 -5.66
C ARG A 29 -6.01 -3.27 -5.59
N LEU A 30 -4.89 -3.43 -6.29
CA LEU A 30 -4.10 -4.66 -6.25
C LEU A 30 -3.41 -4.84 -4.90
N GLU A 31 -2.80 -3.79 -4.37
CA GLU A 31 -2.19 -3.77 -3.03
C GLU A 31 -3.21 -4.15 -1.95
N ARG A 32 -4.42 -3.58 -2.01
CA ARG A 32 -5.51 -3.93 -1.10
C ARG A 32 -5.92 -5.40 -1.22
N ARG A 33 -6.02 -5.95 -2.43
CA ARG A 33 -6.37 -7.38 -2.60
C ARG A 33 -5.30 -8.31 -2.05
N LEU A 34 -4.03 -7.93 -2.14
CA LEU A 34 -2.93 -8.65 -1.51
C LEU A 34 -3.04 -8.55 0.02
N ALA A 35 -3.30 -7.36 0.56
CA ALA A 35 -3.54 -7.16 1.99
C ALA A 35 -4.72 -7.98 2.51
N GLU A 36 -5.84 -8.04 1.76
CA GLU A 36 -6.99 -8.90 2.09
C GLU A 36 -6.63 -10.39 2.09
N SER A 37 -5.77 -10.82 1.15
CA SER A 37 -5.29 -12.21 1.10
C SER A 37 -4.40 -12.55 2.29
N LEU A 38 -3.50 -11.64 2.68
CA LEU A 38 -2.66 -11.79 3.87
C LEU A 38 -3.51 -11.76 5.14
N ALA A 39 -4.46 -10.84 5.24
CA ALA A 39 -5.37 -10.73 6.37
C ALA A 39 -6.17 -12.02 6.58
N ALA A 40 -6.65 -12.65 5.50
CA ALA A 40 -7.32 -13.94 5.57
C ALA A 40 -6.35 -15.06 6.01
N ALA A 41 -5.13 -15.09 5.48
CA ALA A 41 -4.12 -16.09 5.82
C ALA A 41 -3.68 -16.00 7.29
N THR A 42 -3.60 -14.80 7.86
CA THR A 42 -3.15 -14.57 9.23
C THR A 42 -4.30 -14.43 10.24
N SER A 43 -5.56 -14.60 9.81
CA SER A 43 -6.75 -14.33 10.64
C SER A 43 -6.71 -12.95 11.31
N LEU A 44 -6.39 -11.91 10.53
CA LEU A 44 -6.22 -10.54 11.01
C LEU A 44 -7.47 -10.06 11.75
N ALA A 45 -7.29 -9.67 13.01
CA ALA A 45 -8.39 -9.13 13.80
C ALA A 45 -8.86 -7.78 13.22
N PRO A 46 -10.18 -7.49 13.25
CA PRO A 46 -10.69 -6.15 12.98
C PRO A 46 -10.21 -5.15 14.05
N GLY A 47 -10.37 -3.85 13.78
CA GLY A 47 -9.94 -2.77 14.68
C GLY A 47 -8.78 -1.96 14.11
N CYS A 48 -8.02 -1.27 14.97
CA CYS A 48 -6.94 -0.35 14.59
C CYS A 48 -5.63 -0.53 15.36
N ALA A 49 -5.49 -1.60 16.14
CA ALA A 49 -4.31 -1.85 16.97
C ALA A 49 -2.99 -1.92 16.17
N LEU A 50 -3.04 -2.31 14.89
CA LEU A 50 -1.88 -2.44 14.01
C LEU A 50 -1.53 -1.17 13.23
N VAL A 51 -2.33 -0.11 13.36
CA VAL A 51 -2.10 1.15 12.62
C VAL A 51 -0.73 1.76 12.94
N MET A 52 -0.35 1.78 14.20
CA MET A 52 0.97 2.30 14.63
C MET A 52 2.15 1.41 14.22
N TRP A 53 1.90 0.14 13.91
CA TRP A 53 2.94 -0.86 13.67
C TRP A 53 3.17 -1.15 12.19
N LEU A 54 2.08 -1.18 11.41
CA LEU A 54 2.10 -1.48 9.98
C LEU A 54 1.85 -0.26 9.12
N GLY A 55 1.15 0.75 9.64
CA GLY A 55 0.75 1.94 8.89
C GLY A 55 1.73 3.09 9.00
N ASP A 56 1.26 4.25 8.57
CA ASP A 56 1.88 5.57 8.78
C ASP A 56 1.17 6.36 9.91
N GLY A 57 0.19 5.74 10.59
CA GLY A 57 -0.59 6.36 11.68
C GLY A 57 -1.83 7.12 11.21
N GLN A 58 -2.10 7.15 9.90
CA GLN A 58 -3.25 7.85 9.30
C GLN A 58 -4.39 6.89 8.89
N GLU A 59 -4.13 5.60 8.98
CA GLU A 59 -5.06 4.53 8.64
C GLU A 59 -6.15 4.37 9.70
N ARG A 60 -7.35 3.98 9.25
CA ARG A 60 -8.51 3.84 10.14
C ARG A 60 -8.65 2.43 10.70
N THR A 61 -8.09 1.45 10.01
CA THR A 61 -8.23 0.02 10.33
C THR A 61 -6.91 -0.73 10.16
N ASN A 62 -6.82 -1.90 10.78
CA ASN A 62 -5.72 -2.85 10.61
C ASN A 62 -5.54 -3.25 9.14
N LEU A 63 -6.64 -3.37 8.38
CA LEU A 63 -6.58 -3.69 6.95
C LEU A 63 -6.01 -2.52 6.13
N ASP A 64 -6.39 -1.29 6.45
CA ASP A 64 -5.83 -0.10 5.81
C ASP A 64 -4.33 -0.02 6.10
N ALA A 65 -3.92 -0.22 7.36
CA ALA A 65 -2.51 -0.25 7.77
C ALA A 65 -1.72 -1.35 7.05
N LEU A 66 -2.29 -2.55 6.96
CA LEU A 66 -1.70 -3.65 6.21
C LEU A 66 -1.61 -3.33 4.71
N THR A 67 -2.57 -2.61 4.14
CA THR A 67 -2.53 -2.16 2.74
C THR A 67 -1.39 -1.17 2.52
N THR A 68 -1.22 -0.17 3.40
CA THR A 68 -0.06 0.74 3.36
C THR A 68 1.25 -0.04 3.47
N TRP A 69 1.34 -0.98 4.43
CA TRP A 69 2.52 -1.83 4.61
C TRP A 69 2.85 -2.65 3.36
N VAL A 70 1.85 -3.25 2.70
CA VAL A 70 2.03 -4.01 1.45
C VAL A 70 2.61 -3.11 0.37
N GLY A 71 2.01 -1.93 0.14
CA GLY A 71 2.50 -0.99 -0.87
C GLY A 71 3.94 -0.52 -0.62
N ARG A 72 4.31 -0.28 0.65
CA ARG A 72 5.69 0.06 1.03
C ARG A 72 6.65 -1.11 0.82
N THR A 73 6.28 -2.30 1.28
CA THR A 73 7.12 -3.50 1.20
C THR A 73 7.35 -3.94 -0.24
N LEU A 74 6.33 -3.91 -1.09
CA LEU A 74 6.47 -4.20 -2.52
C LEU A 74 7.50 -3.27 -3.18
N LYS A 75 7.45 -1.97 -2.88
CA LYS A 75 8.43 -0.98 -3.40
C LYS A 75 9.84 -1.26 -2.87
N GLN A 76 9.98 -1.54 -1.58
CA GLN A 76 11.28 -1.82 -0.97
C GLN A 76 11.93 -3.08 -1.53
N LEU A 77 11.13 -4.10 -1.86
CA LEU A 77 11.60 -5.36 -2.42
C LEU A 77 11.70 -5.36 -3.95
N GLY A 78 11.23 -4.32 -4.64
CA GLY A 78 11.16 -4.28 -6.10
C GLY A 78 10.21 -5.33 -6.69
N LEU A 79 9.09 -5.60 -6.01
CA LEU A 79 8.09 -6.59 -6.42
C LEU A 79 6.86 -5.95 -7.06
N ASP A 80 6.32 -6.62 -8.06
CA ASP A 80 5.03 -6.27 -8.63
C ASP A 80 3.87 -6.66 -7.71
N ALA A 81 2.79 -5.87 -7.72
CA ALA A 81 1.56 -6.14 -6.96
C ALA A 81 0.75 -7.28 -7.61
N ASN A 82 1.22 -8.52 -7.46
CA ASN A 82 0.57 -9.71 -8.00
C ASN A 82 0.63 -10.89 -7.01
N ARG A 83 -0.02 -12.00 -7.34
CA ARG A 83 -0.14 -13.17 -6.44
C ARG A 83 1.20 -13.84 -6.12
N GLN A 84 2.22 -13.70 -6.98
CA GLN A 84 3.54 -14.28 -6.74
C GLN A 84 4.27 -13.57 -5.59
N ALA A 85 3.89 -12.33 -5.27
CA ALA A 85 4.43 -11.61 -4.13
C ALA A 85 3.91 -12.14 -2.78
N ILE A 86 2.80 -12.89 -2.74
CA ILE A 86 2.13 -13.31 -1.49
C ILE A 86 3.08 -14.08 -0.55
N PRO A 87 3.80 -15.13 -0.97
CA PRO A 87 4.67 -15.87 -0.06
C PRO A 87 5.79 -14.99 0.52
N ARG A 88 6.32 -14.08 -0.29
CA ARG A 88 7.37 -13.16 0.16
C ARG A 88 6.82 -12.12 1.15
N LEU A 89 5.66 -11.53 0.85
CA LEU A 89 4.99 -10.59 1.74
C LEU A 89 4.59 -11.24 3.06
N LEU A 90 4.09 -12.48 3.07
CA LEU A 90 3.76 -13.17 4.30
C LEU A 90 4.99 -13.34 5.21
N ALA A 91 6.12 -13.78 4.64
CA ALA A 91 7.37 -13.94 5.38
C ALA A 91 7.96 -12.61 5.89
N GLU A 92 7.74 -11.49 5.20
CA GLU A 92 8.12 -10.15 5.70
C GLU A 92 7.16 -9.65 6.79
N LEU A 93 5.87 -9.95 6.67
CA LEU A 93 4.86 -9.55 7.64
C LEU A 93 5.13 -10.22 8.99
N GLU A 94 5.39 -11.52 8.97
CA GLU A 94 5.81 -12.27 10.15
C GLU A 94 7.06 -11.65 10.76
N ARG A 95 8.13 -11.46 9.98
CA ARG A 95 9.37 -10.83 10.47
C ARG A 95 9.14 -9.45 11.07
N THR A 96 8.28 -8.65 10.45
CA THR A 96 7.91 -7.33 10.95
C THR A 96 7.26 -7.50 12.33
N LEU A 97 6.22 -8.31 12.46
CA LEU A 97 5.50 -8.49 13.72
C LEU A 97 6.38 -9.09 14.85
N TRP A 98 7.22 -10.07 14.54
CA TRP A 98 8.15 -10.67 15.50
C TRP A 98 9.20 -9.68 16.02
N ALA A 99 9.74 -8.83 15.15
CA ALA A 99 10.71 -7.82 15.56
C ALA A 99 10.14 -6.83 16.59
N TRP A 100 8.83 -6.62 16.59
CA TRP A 100 8.15 -5.75 17.55
C TRP A 100 7.80 -6.49 18.85
N GLU A 101 7.45 -7.77 18.79
CA GLU A 101 7.22 -8.56 20.00
C GLU A 101 8.48 -8.61 20.87
N ASP A 102 9.66 -8.79 20.26
CA ASP A 102 10.94 -8.80 20.98
C ASP A 102 11.24 -7.44 21.66
N GLN A 103 10.85 -6.33 21.03
CA GLN A 103 11.04 -4.97 21.58
C GLN A 103 10.03 -4.61 22.68
N ALA A 104 8.84 -5.19 22.67
CA ALA A 104 7.80 -4.91 23.67
C ALA A 104 8.08 -5.58 25.03
N TRP A 105 8.99 -6.56 25.07
CA TRP A 105 9.38 -7.33 26.26
C TRP A 105 10.78 -6.99 26.78
N GLN A 106 11.41 -5.91 26.28
CA GLN A 106 12.68 -5.34 26.77
C GLN A 106 12.41 -4.07 27.60
#